data_AF-A0A1S6WTI1-F1
#
_entry.id   AF-A0A1S6WTI1-F1
#
_cell.length_a   1.000
_cell.length_b   1.000
_cell.length_c   1.000
_cell.angle_alpha   90.00
_cell.angle_beta   90.00
_cell.angle_gamma   90.00
#
_symmetry.space_group_name_H-M   'P 1'
#
loop_
_entity.id
_entity.type
_entity.pdbx_description
1 polymer ?
#
loop_
_entity_poly.entity_id
_entity_poly.type
_entity_poly.pdbx_seq_one_letter_code
_entity_poly.pdbx_strand_id
1 'polypeptide(L)'
;MDVDLQACMKARALLGKSRAISTNIPAMPWREVPAFYQNLNDDLLSNLALKLLILTGVRSYPLRYLRLEQIDKNIWTIPKENMKGIVGKVSDFRVPLSNEVLRVIEKALSFEKKGFLFSGLKGTPISDASMAKHMKLCGLKYRPHGFRSSLRDWIAETTSTPFEIAETVLAHSVGSSVTKAYMRTDFLEQRHALLEQWATFVSKIV
;
A
#
# COMPACT_ATOMS: atom_id res chain seq x y z
N MET A 1 -21.66 -8.05 -32.09
CA MET A 1 -20.19 -8.06 -32.07
C MET A 1 -19.75 -9.41 -31.54
N ASP A 2 -19.16 -10.23 -32.40
CA ASP A 2 -18.71 -11.58 -32.06
C ASP A 2 -17.36 -11.49 -31.33
N VAL A 3 -17.33 -11.80 -30.04
CA VAL A 3 -16.12 -11.70 -29.21
C VAL A 3 -15.43 -13.07 -29.23
N ASP A 4 -14.27 -13.17 -29.89
CA ASP A 4 -13.46 -14.40 -29.86
C ASP A 4 -12.95 -14.68 -28.44
N LEU A 5 -13.70 -15.51 -27.71
CA LEU A 5 -13.40 -15.98 -26.37
C LEU A 5 -12.05 -16.72 -26.27
N GLN A 6 -11.48 -17.16 -27.40
CA GLN A 6 -10.20 -17.86 -27.47
C GLN A 6 -9.01 -16.96 -27.82
N ALA A 7 -9.23 -15.67 -28.09
CA ALA A 7 -8.16 -14.74 -28.48
C ALA A 7 -7.00 -14.70 -27.46
N CYS A 8 -7.31 -14.71 -26.16
CA CYS A 8 -6.32 -14.75 -25.09
C CYS A 8 -5.52 -16.06 -25.05
N MET A 9 -6.16 -17.20 -25.34
CA MET A 9 -5.48 -18.50 -25.38
C MET A 9 -4.54 -18.59 -26.58
N LYS A 10 -4.99 -18.14 -27.75
CA LYS A 10 -4.19 -18.07 -28.98
C LYS A 10 -2.99 -17.14 -28.79
N ALA A 11 -3.20 -15.95 -28.22
CA ALA A 11 -2.13 -15.00 -27.92
C ALA A 11 -1.09 -15.60 -26.95
N ARG A 12 -1.52 -16.32 -25.91
CA ARG A 12 -0.62 -16.94 -24.95
C ARG A 12 0.17 -18.12 -25.53
N ALA A 13 -0.43 -18.88 -26.44
CA ALA A 13 0.25 -19.94 -27.19
C ALA A 13 1.30 -19.35 -28.16
N LEU A 14 0.98 -18.23 -28.82
CA LEU A 14 1.88 -17.54 -29.75
C LEU A 14 3.06 -16.85 -29.06
N LEU A 15 2.84 -16.22 -27.90
CA LEU A 15 3.86 -15.48 -27.15
C LEU A 15 4.82 -16.40 -26.36
N GLY A 16 4.45 -17.67 -26.17
CA GLY A 16 5.24 -18.63 -25.38
C GLY A 16 5.29 -18.31 -23.87
N LYS A 17 6.06 -19.10 -23.11
CA LYS A 17 6.32 -18.78 -21.68
C LYS A 17 7.18 -17.52 -21.61
N SER A 18 6.75 -16.52 -20.84
CA SER A 18 7.56 -15.33 -20.56
C SER A 18 8.94 -15.75 -20.05
N ARG A 19 9.98 -15.44 -20.83
CA ARG A 19 11.39 -15.64 -20.47
C ARG A 19 11.94 -14.50 -19.61
N ALA A 20 11.11 -13.53 -19.24
CA ALA A 20 11.51 -12.43 -18.36
C ALA A 20 11.85 -12.99 -16.97
N ILE A 21 13.14 -13.08 -16.67
CA ILE A 21 13.63 -13.38 -15.33
C ILE A 21 13.31 -12.15 -14.48
N SER A 22 12.42 -12.30 -13.51
CA SER A 22 12.11 -11.23 -12.56
C SER A 22 13.36 -10.92 -11.74
N THR A 23 13.98 -9.77 -11.98
CA THR A 23 15.06 -9.28 -11.12
C THR A 23 14.46 -8.79 -9.80
N ASN A 24 14.96 -9.31 -8.69
CA ASN A 24 14.52 -8.88 -7.37
C ASN A 24 15.07 -7.46 -7.11
N ILE A 25 14.18 -6.48 -6.98
CA ILE A 25 14.55 -5.12 -6.59
C ILE A 25 14.55 -5.07 -5.06
N PRO A 26 15.65 -4.68 -4.40
CA PRO A 26 15.72 -4.68 -2.94
C PRO A 26 14.69 -3.72 -2.35
N ALA A 27 14.23 -4.05 -1.14
CA ALA A 27 13.51 -3.14 -0.27
C ALA A 27 14.50 -2.29 0.54
N MET A 28 14.05 -1.09 0.97
CA MET A 28 14.82 -0.30 1.93
C MET A 28 14.86 -1.03 3.27
N PRO A 29 16.02 -1.24 3.90
CA PRO A 29 16.08 -1.78 5.25
C PRO A 29 15.22 -0.95 6.20
N TRP A 30 14.41 -1.58 7.05
CA TRP A 30 13.46 -0.86 7.90
C TRP A 30 14.15 0.17 8.83
N ARG A 31 15.43 -0.07 9.17
CA ARG A 31 16.27 0.85 9.97
C ARG A 31 16.58 2.16 9.24
N GLU A 32 16.61 2.17 7.90
CA GLU A 32 16.84 3.36 7.06
C GLU A 32 15.55 4.16 6.81
N VAL A 33 14.37 3.54 6.98
CA VAL A 33 13.07 4.14 6.66
C VAL A 33 12.81 5.46 7.41
N PRO A 34 13.11 5.61 8.72
CA PRO A 34 12.87 6.86 9.42
C PRO A 34 13.64 8.04 8.79
N ALA A 35 14.92 7.87 8.49
CA ALA A 35 15.73 8.91 7.87
C ALA A 35 15.20 9.30 6.48
N PHE A 36 14.75 8.32 5.67
CA PHE A 36 14.11 8.62 4.41
C PHE A 36 12.77 9.35 4.58
N TYR A 37 11.94 8.92 5.53
CA TYR A 37 10.64 9.51 5.82
C TYR A 37 10.75 10.99 6.22
N GLN A 38 11.74 11.35 7.05
CA GLN A 38 11.98 12.74 7.45
C GLN A 38 12.42 13.63 6.29
N ASN A 39 13.11 13.07 5.30
CA ASN A 39 13.54 13.81 4.10
C ASN A 39 12.41 14.03 3.07
N LEU A 40 11.22 13.45 3.28
CA LEU A 40 10.08 13.66 2.40
C LEU A 40 9.42 15.02 2.68
N ASN A 41 9.51 15.92 1.70
CA ASN A 41 8.85 17.23 1.70
C ASN A 41 7.32 17.11 1.59
N ASP A 42 6.59 17.76 2.50
CA ASP A 42 5.13 17.78 2.54
C ASP A 42 4.47 18.65 1.46
N ASP A 43 5.21 19.57 0.83
CA ASP A 43 4.73 20.39 -0.29
C ASP A 43 4.63 19.60 -1.61
N LEU A 44 5.16 18.37 -1.64
CA LEU A 44 5.16 17.50 -2.81
C LEU A 44 4.12 16.39 -2.67
N LEU A 45 3.14 16.39 -3.58
CA LEU A 45 2.07 15.38 -3.59
C LEU A 45 2.59 13.93 -3.64
N SER A 46 3.64 13.67 -4.42
CA SER A 46 4.26 12.34 -4.51
C SER A 46 4.89 11.90 -3.19
N ASN A 47 5.32 12.85 -2.37
CA ASN A 47 5.99 12.59 -1.10
C ASN A 47 4.95 12.30 -0.01
N LEU A 48 3.85 13.05 0.04
CA LEU A 48 2.71 12.72 0.89
C LEU A 48 2.14 11.33 0.57
N ALA A 49 2.05 10.98 -0.72
CA ALA A 49 1.66 9.63 -1.15
C ALA A 49 2.67 8.56 -0.69
N LEU A 50 3.97 8.84 -0.77
CA LEU A 50 5.02 7.96 -0.22
C LEU A 50 4.92 7.82 1.29
N LYS A 51 4.70 8.91 2.03
CA LYS A 51 4.51 8.89 3.49
C LYS A 51 3.35 7.98 3.88
N LEU A 52 2.19 8.15 3.24
CA LEU A 52 1.02 7.32 3.51
C LEU A 52 1.27 5.85 3.13
N LEU A 53 2.00 5.58 2.05
CA LEU A 53 2.38 4.22 1.64
C LEU A 53 3.28 3.55 2.68
N ILE A 54 4.28 4.27 3.18
CA ILE A 54 5.21 3.79 4.20
C ILE A 54 4.46 3.46 5.50
N LEU A 55 3.62 4.38 5.98
CA LEU A 55 2.93 4.26 7.26
C LEU A 55 1.86 3.16 7.28
N THR A 56 1.19 2.92 6.16
CA THR A 56 0.05 1.98 6.10
C THR A 56 0.42 0.62 5.52
N GLY A 57 1.53 0.53 4.77
CA GLY A 57 1.92 -0.68 4.07
C GLY A 57 0.94 -1.12 2.97
N VAL A 58 0.02 -0.25 2.52
CA VAL A 58 -0.91 -0.59 1.43
C VAL A 58 -0.17 -0.69 0.09
N ARG A 59 -0.82 -1.27 -0.92
CA ARG A 59 -0.29 -1.28 -2.29
C ARG A 59 -0.51 0.09 -2.94
N SER A 60 0.36 0.45 -3.88
CA SER A 60 0.31 1.73 -4.60
C SER A 60 -1.03 2.00 -5.27
N TYR A 61 -1.67 0.99 -5.88
CA TYR A 61 -2.94 1.22 -6.59
C TYR A 61 -4.07 1.72 -5.67
N PRO A 62 -4.49 0.99 -4.60
CA PRO A 62 -5.46 1.52 -3.64
C PRO A 62 -5.16 2.93 -3.15
N LEU A 63 -3.88 3.20 -2.81
CA LEU A 63 -3.46 4.49 -2.28
C LEU A 63 -3.66 5.62 -3.27
N ARG A 64 -3.22 5.46 -4.52
CA ARG A 64 -3.36 6.51 -5.54
C ARG A 64 -4.83 6.79 -5.86
N TYR A 65 -5.70 5.80 -5.72
CA TYR A 65 -7.14 5.89 -5.94
C TYR A 65 -7.94 6.12 -4.65
N LEU A 66 -7.28 6.46 -3.54
CA LEU A 66 -7.93 6.78 -2.28
C LEU A 66 -8.87 7.97 -2.49
N ARG A 67 -10.14 7.77 -2.12
CA ARG A 67 -11.17 8.82 -2.13
C ARG A 67 -11.52 9.24 -0.72
N LEU A 68 -11.79 10.53 -0.49
CA LEU A 68 -12.11 11.03 0.85
C LEU A 68 -13.31 10.32 1.49
N GLU A 69 -14.33 9.99 0.70
CA GLU A 69 -15.52 9.27 1.15
C GLU A 69 -15.24 7.84 1.68
N GLN A 70 -14.04 7.30 1.41
CA GLN A 70 -13.61 5.99 1.91
C GLN A 70 -13.04 6.08 3.33
N ILE A 71 -12.82 7.29 3.86
CA ILE A 71 -12.31 7.52 5.20
C ILE A 71 -13.48 7.87 6.13
N ASP A 72 -13.68 7.04 7.15
CA ASP A 72 -14.55 7.35 8.28
C ASP A 72 -13.70 7.36 9.56
N LYS A 73 -13.57 8.54 10.16
CA LYS A 73 -12.73 8.80 11.34
C LYS A 73 -11.29 8.28 11.13
N ASN A 74 -10.89 7.24 11.85
CA ASN A 74 -9.57 6.62 11.81
C ASN A 74 -9.55 5.31 11.01
N ILE A 75 -10.53 5.08 10.13
CA ILE A 75 -10.59 3.89 9.29
C ILE A 75 -10.71 4.31 7.83
N TRP A 76 -9.77 3.83 7.01
CA TRP A 76 -9.90 3.87 5.55
C TRP A 76 -10.38 2.52 5.03
N THR A 77 -11.53 2.49 4.37
CA THR A 77 -12.07 1.28 3.74
C THR A 77 -11.73 1.26 2.25
N ILE A 78 -10.80 0.38 1.86
CA ILE A 78 -10.46 0.17 0.46
C ILE A 78 -11.55 -0.72 -0.18
N PRO A 79 -12.23 -0.26 -1.24
CA PRO A 79 -13.22 -1.07 -1.95
C PRO A 79 -12.55 -2.29 -2.60
N LYS A 80 -13.26 -3.42 -2.62
CA LYS A 80 -12.80 -4.68 -3.23
C LYS A 80 -12.36 -4.52 -4.69
N GLU A 81 -12.92 -3.58 -5.44
CA GLU A 81 -12.57 -3.27 -6.83
C GLU A 81 -11.13 -2.74 -6.95
N ASN A 82 -10.62 -2.11 -5.89
CA ASN A 82 -9.25 -1.59 -5.84
C ASN A 82 -8.27 -2.59 -5.22
N MET A 83 -8.76 -3.71 -4.68
CA MET A 83 -7.95 -4.72 -4.05
C MET A 83 -7.38 -5.72 -5.07
N LYS A 84 -6.18 -6.21 -4.80
CA LYS A 84 -5.55 -7.24 -5.63
C LYS A 84 -6.15 -8.62 -5.32
N GLY A 85 -6.71 -9.28 -6.32
CA GLY A 85 -7.13 -10.68 -6.23
C GLY A 85 -8.12 -11.07 -7.33
N ILE A 86 -8.81 -12.19 -7.15
CA ILE A 86 -9.78 -12.70 -8.12
C ILE A 86 -11.13 -11.99 -7.91
N VAL A 87 -11.67 -11.38 -8.96
CA VAL A 87 -12.99 -10.74 -8.94
C VAL A 87 -14.04 -11.70 -8.36
N GLY A 88 -14.84 -11.22 -7.41
CA GLY A 88 -15.83 -12.03 -6.69
C GLY A 88 -15.29 -12.85 -5.51
N LYS A 89 -13.97 -12.89 -5.29
CA LYS A 89 -13.34 -13.54 -4.11
C LYS A 89 -12.62 -12.56 -3.18
N VAL A 90 -12.60 -11.28 -3.54
CA VAL A 90 -11.97 -10.22 -2.76
C VAL A 90 -13.06 -9.41 -2.07
N SER A 91 -12.84 -9.09 -0.79
CA SER A 91 -13.69 -8.21 0.01
C SER A 91 -13.06 -6.83 0.15
N ASP A 92 -13.85 -5.90 0.67
CA ASP A 92 -13.33 -4.61 1.12
C ASP A 92 -12.27 -4.84 2.20
N PHE A 93 -11.32 -3.91 2.31
CA PHE A 93 -10.22 -4.00 3.25
C PHE A 93 -10.12 -2.73 4.07
N ARG A 94 -10.35 -2.87 5.37
CA ARG A 94 -10.22 -1.79 6.34
C ARG A 94 -8.76 -1.61 6.73
N VAL A 95 -8.28 -0.38 6.66
CA VAL A 95 -6.95 0.06 7.07
C VAL A 95 -7.14 0.98 8.27
N PRO A 96 -6.71 0.58 9.48
CA PRO A 96 -6.71 1.50 10.62
C PRO A 96 -5.65 2.58 10.40
N LEU A 97 -6.00 3.83 10.70
CA LEU A 97 -5.17 5.01 10.47
C LEU A 97 -4.57 5.46 11.80
N SER A 98 -3.24 5.43 11.88
CA SER A 98 -2.51 6.01 13.01
C SER A 98 -2.59 7.52 13.03
N ASN A 99 -2.22 8.14 14.15
CA ASN A 99 -2.22 9.60 14.28
C ASN A 99 -1.34 10.29 13.22
N GLU A 100 -0.18 9.72 12.91
CA GLU A 100 0.70 10.26 11.86
C GLU A 100 0.09 10.12 10.46
N VAL A 101 -0.66 9.04 10.19
CA VAL A 101 -1.38 8.90 8.91
C VAL A 101 -2.44 9.99 8.77
N LEU A 102 -3.19 10.28 9.84
CA LEU A 102 -4.19 11.34 9.83
C LEU A 102 -3.56 12.72 9.54
N ARG A 103 -2.39 13.01 10.11
CA ARG A 103 -1.63 14.25 9.80
C ARG A 103 -1.20 14.33 8.34
N VAL A 104 -0.74 13.22 7.76
CA VAL A 104 -0.38 13.16 6.33
C VAL A 104 -1.62 13.36 5.45
N ILE A 105 -2.76 12.79 5.82
CA ILE A 105 -4.04 12.99 5.11
C ILE A 105 -4.44 14.46 5.16
N GLU A 106 -4.38 15.09 6.34
CA GLU A 106 -4.70 16.51 6.52
C GLU A 106 -3.87 17.41 5.59
N LYS A 107 -2.55 17.18 5.54
CA LYS A 107 -1.64 17.88 4.62
C LYS A 107 -1.98 17.62 3.14
N ALA A 108 -2.44 16.42 2.81
CA ALA A 108 -2.81 16.05 1.45
C ALA A 108 -4.16 16.67 0.99
N LEU A 109 -4.99 17.17 1.92
CA LEU A 109 -6.29 17.77 1.58
C LEU A 109 -6.17 18.96 0.63
N SER A 110 -5.08 19.74 0.69
CA SER A 110 -4.86 20.87 -0.23
C SER A 110 -4.66 20.45 -1.68
N PHE A 111 -4.37 19.17 -1.93
CA PHE A 111 -4.20 18.59 -3.28
C PHE A 111 -5.43 17.82 -3.75
N GLU A 112 -6.46 17.74 -2.92
CA GLU A 112 -7.67 17.02 -3.27
C GLU A 112 -8.31 17.61 -4.52
N LYS A 113 -8.70 16.73 -5.44
CA LYS A 113 -9.51 17.13 -6.59
C LYS A 113 -10.40 15.99 -7.06
N LYS A 114 -11.70 16.28 -7.18
CA LYS A 114 -12.77 15.36 -7.61
C LYS A 114 -12.95 14.15 -6.68
N GLY A 115 -12.70 14.32 -5.39
CA GLY A 115 -12.73 13.31 -4.35
C GLY A 115 -11.43 12.51 -4.21
N PHE A 116 -10.47 12.61 -5.12
CA PHE A 116 -9.19 11.91 -5.01
C PHE A 116 -8.23 12.70 -4.12
N LEU A 117 -7.74 12.07 -3.05
CA LEU A 117 -6.79 12.69 -2.14
C LEU A 117 -5.45 12.98 -2.83
N PHE A 118 -4.99 12.04 -3.67
CA PHE A 118 -3.72 12.16 -4.40
C PHE A 118 -3.96 12.48 -5.88
N SER A 119 -4.44 13.69 -6.16
CA SER A 119 -4.86 14.12 -7.49
C SER A 119 -3.85 15.05 -8.15
N GLY A 120 -3.47 14.76 -9.39
CA GLY A 120 -2.70 15.71 -10.21
C GLY A 120 -3.58 16.87 -10.72
N LEU A 121 -2.97 17.83 -11.42
CA LEU A 121 -3.65 19.05 -11.91
C LEU A 121 -4.95 18.80 -12.69
N LYS A 122 -5.04 17.67 -13.41
CA LYS A 122 -6.20 17.28 -14.23
C LYS A 122 -7.36 16.64 -13.42
N GLY A 123 -7.22 16.52 -12.10
CA GLY A 123 -8.22 15.85 -11.26
C GLY A 123 -8.22 14.33 -11.45
N THR A 124 -7.05 13.77 -11.75
CA THR A 124 -6.82 12.34 -11.93
C THR A 124 -5.78 11.87 -10.91
N PRO A 125 -5.89 10.65 -10.37
CA PRO A 125 -4.87 10.04 -9.52
C PRO A 125 -3.45 10.23 -10.07
N ILE A 126 -2.49 10.48 -9.17
CA ILE A 126 -1.08 10.43 -9.55
C ILE A 126 -0.73 9.06 -10.14
N SER A 127 0.28 9.01 -11.01
CA SER A 127 0.78 7.74 -11.57
C SER A 127 1.67 7.01 -10.57
N ASP A 128 1.78 5.68 -10.70
CA ASP A 128 2.74 4.89 -9.92
C ASP A 128 4.19 5.38 -10.11
N ALA A 129 4.51 5.77 -11.35
CA ALA A 129 5.80 6.32 -11.73
C ALA A 129 6.17 7.62 -10.99
N SER A 130 5.19 8.37 -10.46
CA SER A 130 5.45 9.63 -9.75
C SER A 130 6.24 9.39 -8.45
N MET A 131 5.82 8.42 -7.64
CA MET A 131 6.52 8.02 -6.42
C MET A 131 7.88 7.37 -6.73
N ALA A 132 7.92 6.49 -7.74
CA ALA A 132 9.17 5.84 -8.15
C ALA A 132 10.21 6.84 -8.70
N LYS A 133 9.76 7.87 -9.43
CA LYS A 133 10.63 8.94 -9.94
C LYS A 133 11.24 9.74 -8.79
N HIS A 134 10.46 10.07 -7.75
CA HIS A 134 11.00 10.75 -6.57
C HIS A 134 12.13 9.93 -5.91
N MET A 135 11.90 8.65 -5.63
CA MET A 135 12.93 7.76 -5.07
C MET A 135 14.18 7.68 -5.95
N LYS A 136 14.02 7.63 -7.27
CA LYS A 136 15.14 7.65 -8.22
C LYS A 136 15.93 8.96 -8.17
N LEU A 137 15.26 10.10 -8.04
CA LEU A 137 15.91 11.42 -7.91
C LEU A 137 16.73 11.52 -6.61
N CYS A 138 16.29 10.84 -5.55
CA CYS A 138 17.06 10.68 -4.31
C CYS A 138 18.22 9.68 -4.44
N GLY A 139 18.51 9.15 -5.64
CA GLY A 139 19.59 8.16 -5.86
C GLY A 139 19.30 6.76 -5.30
N LEU A 140 18.05 6.47 -4.92
CA LEU A 140 17.72 5.19 -4.29
C LEU A 140 17.52 4.08 -5.31
N LYS A 141 18.08 2.90 -5.02
CA LYS A 141 17.86 1.66 -5.79
C LYS A 141 16.51 0.99 -5.50
N TYR A 142 15.81 1.44 -4.46
CA TYR A 142 14.55 0.87 -3.97
C TYR A 142 13.34 1.29 -4.82
N ARG A 143 12.16 0.75 -4.51
CA ARG A 143 10.87 1.09 -5.15
C ARG A 143 9.78 1.28 -4.10
N PRO A 144 8.70 2.03 -4.41
CA PRO A 144 7.63 2.27 -3.44
C PRO A 144 7.04 0.98 -2.85
N HIS A 145 6.82 -0.05 -3.68
CA HIS A 145 6.30 -1.33 -3.18
C HIS A 145 7.21 -2.01 -2.14
N GLY A 146 8.52 -1.74 -2.15
CA GLY A 146 9.49 -2.32 -1.22
C GLY A 146 9.24 -1.95 0.24
N PHE A 147 8.58 -0.83 0.53
CA PHE A 147 8.25 -0.44 1.92
C PHE A 147 7.32 -1.43 2.62
N ARG A 148 6.58 -2.25 1.88
CA ARG A 148 5.79 -3.36 2.43
C ARG A 148 6.67 -4.46 3.02
N SER A 149 7.78 -4.75 2.35
CA SER A 149 8.80 -5.66 2.89
C SER A 149 9.48 -5.03 4.10
N SER A 150 9.82 -3.74 4.04
CA SER A 150 10.38 -3.02 5.20
C SER A 150 9.47 -3.12 6.43
N LEU A 151 8.16 -2.86 6.27
CA LEU A 151 7.19 -3.02 7.35
C LEU A 151 7.13 -4.48 7.85
N ARG A 152 7.11 -5.45 6.92
CA ARG A 152 7.04 -6.87 7.29
C ARG A 152 8.23 -7.35 8.10
N ASP A 153 9.43 -6.91 7.70
CA ASP A 153 10.69 -7.23 8.35
C ASP A 153 10.76 -6.56 9.73
N TRP A 154 10.33 -5.29 9.83
CA TRP A 154 10.21 -4.61 11.12
C TRP A 154 9.27 -5.35 12.08
N ILE A 155 8.08 -5.75 11.62
CA ILE A 155 7.14 -6.52 12.46
C ILE A 155 7.80 -7.81 12.97
N ALA A 156 8.52 -8.52 12.09
CA ALA A 156 9.17 -9.79 12.41
C ALA A 156 10.33 -9.64 13.41
N GLU A 157 11.14 -8.60 13.25
CA GLU A 157 12.37 -8.42 14.02
C GLU A 157 12.16 -7.70 15.36
N THR A 158 11.08 -6.91 15.49
CA THR A 158 10.95 -5.96 16.61
C THR A 158 9.69 -6.12 17.45
N THR A 159 8.77 -7.00 17.04
CA THR A 159 7.49 -7.19 17.74
C THR A 159 7.21 -8.65 18.00
N SER A 160 6.36 -8.94 18.98
CA SER A 160 5.79 -10.27 19.22
C SER A 160 4.46 -10.47 18.48
N THR A 161 4.22 -9.74 17.39
CA THR A 161 2.94 -9.75 16.68
C THR A 161 2.70 -11.11 16.01
N PRO A 162 1.54 -11.75 16.23
CA PRO A 162 1.18 -12.99 15.55
C PRO A 162 1.25 -12.88 14.02
N PHE A 163 1.66 -13.98 13.38
CA PHE A 163 1.82 -14.07 11.92
C PHE A 163 0.56 -13.61 11.18
N GLU A 164 -0.61 -14.04 11.63
CA GLU A 164 -1.88 -13.74 11.00
C GLU A 164 -2.20 -12.25 10.99
N ILE A 165 -1.84 -11.54 12.06
CA ILE A 165 -2.03 -10.08 12.18
C ILE A 165 -1.04 -9.37 11.24
N ALA A 166 0.24 -9.77 11.26
CA ALA A 166 1.29 -9.20 10.40
C ALA A 166 0.96 -9.34 8.90
N GLU A 167 0.48 -10.51 8.48
CA GLU A 167 0.06 -10.75 7.10
C GLU A 167 -1.24 -10.00 6.76
N THR A 168 -2.18 -9.90 7.71
CA THR A 168 -3.44 -9.14 7.50
C THR A 168 -3.19 -7.65 7.33
N VAL A 169 -2.21 -7.04 8.01
CA VAL A 169 -1.78 -5.64 7.77
C VAL A 169 -1.46 -5.41 6.28
N LEU A 170 -0.85 -6.40 5.64
CA LEU A 170 -0.45 -6.33 4.24
C LEU A 170 -1.57 -6.78 3.28
N ALA A 171 -2.77 -7.06 3.77
CA ALA A 171 -3.85 -7.69 3.01
C ALA A 171 -3.37 -8.96 2.29
N HIS A 172 -2.58 -9.77 3.00
CA HIS A 172 -2.24 -11.10 2.54
C HIS A 172 -3.32 -12.09 2.99
N SER A 173 -3.54 -13.09 2.16
CA SER A 173 -4.45 -14.19 2.47
C SER A 173 -3.74 -15.16 3.39
N VAL A 174 -4.22 -15.27 4.63
CA VAL A 174 -3.69 -16.23 5.61
C VAL A 174 -4.60 -17.45 5.70
N GLY A 175 -4.00 -18.64 5.87
CA GLY A 175 -4.73 -19.89 6.07
C GLY A 175 -5.32 -20.53 4.80
N SER A 176 -5.74 -21.78 4.96
CA SER A 176 -6.55 -22.56 4.00
C SER A 176 -7.96 -21.98 3.84
N SER A 177 -8.69 -22.42 2.81
CA SER A 177 -10.11 -22.06 2.63
C SER A 177 -10.96 -22.39 3.87
N VAL A 178 -10.62 -23.47 4.59
CA VAL A 178 -11.32 -23.90 5.81
C VAL A 178 -11.03 -22.95 6.97
N THR A 179 -9.77 -22.60 7.22
CA THR A 179 -9.39 -21.70 8.34
C THR A 179 -9.88 -20.27 8.13
N LYS A 180 -9.94 -19.78 6.89
CA LYS A 180 -10.54 -18.47 6.56
C LYS A 180 -12.02 -18.35 6.90
N ALA A 181 -12.78 -19.46 6.87
CA ALA A 181 -14.19 -19.44 7.26
C ALA A 181 -14.39 -19.18 8.76
N TYR A 182 -13.39 -19.56 9.58
CA TYR A 182 -13.38 -19.35 11.03
C TYR A 182 -12.72 -18.02 11.43
N MET A 183 -11.75 -17.52 10.66
CA MET A 183 -11.16 -16.19 10.84
C MET A 183 -12.09 -15.09 10.30
N ARG A 184 -13.21 -14.83 10.99
CA ARG A 184 -14.13 -13.72 10.67
C ARG A 184 -13.64 -12.34 11.13
N THR A 185 -12.43 -12.24 11.64
CA THR A 185 -11.87 -11.02 12.21
C THR A 185 -10.76 -10.51 11.29
N ASP A 186 -10.80 -9.23 10.95
CA ASP A 186 -9.70 -8.52 10.29
C ASP A 186 -8.72 -7.90 11.30
N PHE A 187 -8.80 -8.26 12.58
CA PHE A 187 -7.88 -7.83 13.64
C PHE A 187 -7.71 -6.32 13.73
N LEU A 188 -8.77 -5.55 13.48
CA LEU A 188 -8.67 -4.10 13.28
C LEU A 188 -7.97 -3.38 14.46
N GLU A 189 -8.34 -3.70 15.69
CA GLU A 189 -7.75 -3.08 16.90
C GLU A 189 -6.27 -3.45 17.07
N GLN A 190 -5.92 -4.73 16.87
CA GLN A 190 -4.53 -5.17 16.97
C GLN A 190 -3.66 -4.58 15.85
N ARG A 191 -4.22 -4.45 14.64
CA ARG A 191 -3.55 -3.78 13.52
C ARG A 191 -3.40 -2.29 13.77
N HIS A 192 -4.39 -1.63 14.38
CA HIS A 192 -4.29 -0.23 14.77
C HIS A 192 -3.14 -0.03 15.75
N ALA A 193 -3.09 -0.82 16.83
CA ALA A 193 -2.00 -0.76 17.80
C ALA A 193 -0.61 -1.04 17.18
N LEU A 194 -0.52 -1.96 16.22
CA LEU A 194 0.72 -2.25 15.50
C LEU A 194 1.14 -1.10 14.57
N LEU A 195 0.19 -0.54 13.79
CA LEU A 195 0.48 0.55 12.86
C LEU A 195 0.78 1.87 13.59
N GLU A 196 0.25 2.08 14.79
CA GLU A 196 0.64 3.22 15.65
C GLU A 196 2.10 3.09 16.12
N GLN A 197 2.54 1.88 16.51
CA GLN A 197 3.93 1.61 16.87
C GLN A 197 4.87 1.80 15.67
N TRP A 198 4.48 1.28 14.50
CA TRP A 198 5.24 1.49 13.27
C TRP A 198 5.35 2.96 12.91
N ALA A 199 4.22 3.68 12.95
CA ALA A 199 4.20 5.12 12.68
C ALA A 199 5.11 5.89 13.63
N THR A 200 5.07 5.58 14.93
CA THR A 200 5.96 6.16 15.94
C THR A 200 7.43 5.89 15.64
N PHE A 201 7.77 4.67 15.23
CA PHE A 201 9.14 4.32 14.86
C PHE A 201 9.62 5.07 13.60
N VAL A 202 8.75 5.22 12.59
CA VAL A 202 9.07 5.89 11.33
C VAL A 202 9.15 7.41 11.47
N SER A 203 8.23 8.01 12.23
CA SER A 203 8.10 9.47 12.36
C SER A 203 9.01 10.08 13.42
N LYS A 204 9.75 9.27 14.18
CA LYS A 204 10.74 9.77 15.13
C LYS A 204 11.75 10.68 14.41
N ILE A 205 12.07 11.79 15.05
CA ILE A 205 13.15 12.67 14.60
C ILE A 205 14.46 11.93 14.89
N VAL A 206 15.30 11.78 13.86
CA VAL A 206 16.61 11.11 13.91
C VAL A 206 17.70 12.17 13.85
#